data_AF-A0A948HRZ6-F1
#
_entry.id   AF-A0A948HRZ6-F1
#
_cell.length_a   1.000
_cell.length_b   1.000
_cell.length_c   1.000
_cell.angle_alpha   90.00
_cell.angle_beta   90.00
_cell.angle_gamma   90.00
#
_symmetry.space_group_name_H-M   'P 1'
#
loop_
_entity.id
_entity.type
_entity.pdbx_description
1 polymer ?
#
loop_
_entity_poly.entity_id
_entity_poly.type
_entity_poly.pdbx_seq_one_letter_code
_entity_poly.pdbx_strand_id
1 'polypeptide(L)'
;MIIQSATNINDFKVCPFLFFLRHVLRIRPVEPADSLRQGTNWHKCLEILTTPDGGRDAMIKHLNQTYATCPPSIEISDWEVERTILLYSALGWQWHWQNDGIETVAREIPFRRQINNVYSRRGKIDRIIRRNGQLMLGEYKSTS
;
A
#
# COMPACT_ATOMS: atom_id res chain seq x y z
N MET A 1 19.05 20.57 -6.82
CA MET A 1 17.60 20.25 -6.92
C MET A 1 17.25 19.20 -5.87
N ILE A 2 16.34 19.50 -4.96
CA ILE A 2 15.88 18.61 -3.89
C ILE A 2 14.71 17.76 -4.39
N ILE A 3 14.76 16.44 -4.15
CA ILE A 3 13.71 15.50 -4.55
C ILE A 3 12.87 15.12 -3.34
N GLN A 4 11.58 15.42 -3.38
CA GLN A 4 10.61 15.18 -2.33
C GLN A 4 9.68 14.01 -2.67
N SER A 5 9.34 13.20 -1.67
CA SER A 5 8.28 12.19 -1.72
C SER A 5 7.21 12.51 -0.67
N ALA A 6 6.02 11.91 -0.77
CA ALA A 6 4.98 12.13 0.24
C ALA A 6 5.48 11.76 1.66
N THR A 7 6.17 10.62 1.78
CA THR A 7 6.74 10.14 3.05
C THR A 7 7.80 11.09 3.61
N ASN A 8 8.71 11.60 2.78
CA ASN A 8 9.80 12.43 3.31
C ASN A 8 9.30 13.84 3.73
N ILE A 9 8.30 14.38 3.04
CA ILE A 9 7.62 15.61 3.46
C ILE A 9 6.89 15.36 4.79
N ASN A 10 6.16 14.23 4.90
CA ASN A 10 5.44 13.90 6.11
C ASN A 10 6.38 13.75 7.31
N ASP A 11 7.48 13.01 7.16
CA ASP A 11 8.46 12.83 8.22
C ASP A 11 9.06 14.16 8.67
N PHE A 12 9.36 15.08 7.73
CA PHE A 12 9.89 16.41 8.07
C PHE A 12 8.85 17.27 8.81
N LYS A 13 7.59 17.22 8.37
CA LYS A 13 6.47 17.94 9.03
C LYS A 13 6.20 17.43 10.44
N VAL A 14 6.34 16.13 10.66
CA VAL A 14 6.20 15.52 11.99
C VAL A 14 7.39 15.89 12.87
N CYS A 15 8.62 15.69 12.39
CA CYS A 15 9.84 16.01 13.12
C CYS A 15 11.04 16.11 12.16
N PRO A 16 11.71 17.27 12.06
CA PRO A 16 12.91 17.42 11.22
C PRO A 16 14.04 16.43 11.57
N PHE A 17 14.18 16.07 12.85
CA PHE A 17 15.17 15.08 13.27
C PHE A 17 14.81 13.67 12.78
N LEU A 18 13.53 13.28 12.79
CA LEU A 18 13.08 12.02 12.19
C LEU A 18 13.42 11.99 10.69
N PHE A 19 13.18 13.09 9.97
CA PHE A 19 13.58 13.21 8.58
C PHE A 19 15.09 13.00 8.40
N PHE A 20 15.90 13.65 9.24
CA PHE A 20 17.35 13.53 9.21
C PHE A 20 17.81 12.08 9.42
N LEU A 21 17.35 11.42 10.49
CA LEU A 21 17.70 10.02 10.77
C LEU A 21 17.34 9.09 9.61
N ARG A 22 16.13 9.24 9.07
CA ARG A 22 15.54 8.29 8.12
C ARG A 22 15.94 8.50 6.66
N HIS A 23 16.08 9.76 6.25
CA HIS A 23 16.32 10.12 4.84
C HIS A 23 17.74 10.63 4.58
N VAL A 24 18.43 11.14 5.59
CA VAL A 24 19.85 11.56 5.49
C VAL A 24 20.76 10.44 6.00
N LEU A 25 20.61 10.02 7.26
CA LEU A 25 21.45 8.96 7.85
C LEU A 25 21.04 7.54 7.47
N ARG A 26 19.88 7.36 6.83
CA ARG A 26 19.34 6.06 6.38
C ARG A 26 19.13 5.04 7.51
N ILE A 27 18.93 5.50 8.73
CA ILE A 27 18.62 4.64 9.87
C ILE A 27 17.16 4.17 9.75
N ARG A 28 16.94 2.86 9.89
CA ARG A 28 15.63 2.21 9.82
C ARG A 28 15.47 1.21 10.96
N PRO A 29 14.26 1.07 11.53
CA PRO A 29 13.93 -0.08 12.36
C PRO A 29 14.19 -1.38 11.59
N VAL A 30 14.64 -2.42 12.30
CA VAL A 30 14.86 -3.75 11.72
C VAL A 30 13.55 -4.34 11.20
N GLU A 31 12.47 -4.13 11.95
CA GLU A 31 11.14 -4.63 11.60
C GLU A 31 10.21 -3.48 11.17
N PRO A 32 9.37 -3.70 10.15
CA PRO A 32 8.36 -2.72 9.77
C PRO A 32 7.32 -2.59 10.88
N ALA A 33 6.80 -1.37 11.07
CA ALA A 33 5.66 -1.16 11.95
C ALA A 33 4.45 -1.98 11.49
N ASP A 34 3.63 -2.46 12.42
CA ASP A 34 2.48 -3.34 12.13
C ASP A 34 1.53 -2.74 11.10
N SER A 35 1.21 -1.45 11.23
CA SER A 35 0.33 -0.74 10.30
C SER A 35 0.87 -0.71 8.87
N LEU A 36 2.20 -0.59 8.70
CA LEU A 36 2.83 -0.62 7.40
C LEU A 36 2.78 -2.02 6.79
N ARG A 37 3.03 -3.04 7.61
CA ARG A 37 3.00 -4.45 7.22
C ARG A 37 1.59 -4.88 6.80
N GLN A 38 0.59 -4.59 7.63
CA GLN A 38 -0.83 -4.81 7.33
C GLN A 38 -1.29 -4.05 6.09
N GLY A 39 -0.96 -2.76 5.99
CA GLY A 39 -1.32 -1.95 4.82
C GLY A 39 -0.71 -2.46 3.53
N THR A 40 0.54 -2.94 3.57
CA THR A 40 1.21 -3.53 2.40
C THR A 40 0.52 -4.81 1.95
N ASN A 41 0.20 -5.71 2.89
CA ASN A 41 -0.50 -6.95 2.57
C ASN A 41 -1.93 -6.69 2.08
N TRP A 42 -2.62 -5.71 2.65
CA TRP A 42 -3.93 -5.24 2.18
C TRP A 42 -3.89 -4.80 0.72
N HIS A 43 -2.96 -3.90 0.36
CA HIS A 43 -2.77 -3.48 -1.02
C HIS A 43 -2.53 -4.67 -1.94
N LYS A 44 -1.68 -5.61 -1.50
CA LYS A 44 -1.34 -6.77 -2.31
C LYS A 44 -2.53 -7.71 -2.54
N CYS A 45 -3.37 -7.93 -1.53
CA CYS A 45 -4.61 -8.69 -1.67
C CYS A 45 -5.52 -8.05 -2.73
N LEU A 46 -5.73 -6.73 -2.67
CA LEU A 46 -6.62 -6.04 -3.60
C LEU A 46 -6.04 -5.96 -5.02
N GLU A 47 -4.74 -5.83 -5.17
CA GLU A 47 -4.06 -6.00 -6.46
C GLU A 47 -4.37 -7.37 -7.06
N ILE A 48 -4.14 -8.45 -6.29
CA ILE A 48 -4.38 -9.82 -6.76
C ILE A 48 -5.85 -10.01 -7.14
N LEU A 49 -6.79 -9.53 -6.32
CA LEU A 49 -8.23 -9.67 -6.59
C LEU A 49 -8.69 -8.94 -7.85
N THR A 50 -7.98 -7.89 -8.27
CA THR A 50 -8.38 -7.06 -9.42
C THR A 50 -7.57 -7.36 -10.68
N THR A 51 -6.54 -8.21 -10.63
CA THR A 51 -5.73 -8.56 -11.81
C THR A 51 -6.43 -9.64 -12.65
N PRO A 52 -6.38 -9.60 -13.99
CA PRO A 52 -7.05 -10.60 -14.84
C PRO A 52 -6.69 -12.06 -14.56
N ASP A 53 -5.44 -12.34 -14.17
CA ASP A 53 -4.91 -13.67 -13.82
C ASP A 53 -4.99 -13.99 -12.32
N GLY A 54 -5.58 -13.10 -11.53
CA GLY A 54 -5.67 -13.22 -10.09
C GLY A 54 -6.97 -13.87 -9.61
N GLY A 55 -7.53 -13.32 -8.53
CA GLY A 55 -8.75 -13.82 -7.90
C GLY A 55 -8.56 -14.39 -6.50
N ARG A 56 -9.62 -14.98 -5.95
CA ARG A 56 -9.68 -15.40 -4.54
C ARG A 56 -8.61 -16.42 -4.20
N ASP A 57 -8.43 -17.44 -5.02
CA ASP A 57 -7.48 -18.51 -4.75
C ASP A 57 -6.03 -18.01 -4.78
N ALA A 58 -5.70 -17.14 -5.73
CA ALA A 58 -4.38 -16.50 -5.81
C ALA A 58 -4.11 -15.62 -4.57
N MET A 59 -5.12 -14.88 -4.11
CA MET A 59 -5.02 -14.05 -2.91
C MET A 59 -4.86 -14.90 -1.64
N ILE A 60 -5.65 -15.98 -1.50
CA ILE A 60 -5.52 -16.93 -0.36
C ILE A 60 -4.13 -17.56 -0.36
N LYS A 61 -3.64 -17.99 -1.53
CA LYS A 61 -2.29 -18.54 -1.68
C LYS A 61 -1.23 -17.53 -1.23
N HIS A 62 -1.34 -16.27 -1.65
CA HIS A 62 -0.42 -15.21 -1.24
C HIS A 62 -0.43 -15.00 0.29
N LEU A 63 -1.61 -14.93 0.92
CA LEU A 63 -1.71 -14.80 2.37
C LEU A 63 -1.10 -16.01 3.09
N ASN A 64 -1.40 -17.23 2.66
CA ASN A 64 -0.82 -18.43 3.27
C ASN A 64 0.70 -18.46 3.15
N GLN A 65 1.26 -18.02 2.03
CA GLN A 65 2.71 -17.92 1.84
C GLN A 65 3.32 -16.82 2.72
N THR A 66 2.68 -15.65 2.78
CA THR A 66 3.19 -14.49 3.55
C THR A 66 3.17 -14.75 5.05
N TYR A 67 2.15 -15.47 5.53
CA TYR A 67 1.97 -15.79 6.93
C TYR A 67 2.47 -17.20 7.31
N ALA A 68 3.22 -17.86 6.43
CA ALA A 68 3.76 -19.21 6.67
C ALA A 68 4.77 -19.25 7.83
N THR A 69 5.43 -18.14 8.12
CA THR A 69 6.44 -18.05 9.19
C THR A 69 6.18 -16.80 10.01
N CYS A 70 5.87 -17.00 11.29
CA CYS A 70 5.68 -15.92 12.25
C CYS A 70 7.05 -15.35 12.67
N PRO A 71 7.26 -14.03 12.61
CA PRO A 71 8.45 -13.41 13.21
C PRO A 71 8.52 -13.70 14.72
N PRO A 72 9.73 -13.79 15.30
CA PRO A 72 9.90 -14.09 16.73
C PRO A 72 9.43 -12.94 17.64
N SER A 73 9.26 -11.74 17.10
CA SER A 73 8.77 -10.56 17.80
C SER A 73 7.24 -10.46 17.89
N ILE A 74 6.52 -11.38 17.24
CA ILE A 74 5.05 -11.36 17.16
C ILE A 74 4.50 -12.65 17.74
N GLU A 75 3.48 -12.54 18.59
CA GLU A 75 2.75 -13.70 19.10
C GLU A 75 2.01 -14.42 17.96
N ILE A 76 2.06 -15.75 17.97
CA ILE A 76 1.46 -16.56 16.90
C ILE A 76 -0.04 -16.27 16.76
N SER A 77 -0.73 -16.04 17.88
CA SER A 77 -2.16 -15.68 17.87
C SER A 77 -2.42 -14.37 17.11
N ASP A 78 -1.59 -13.34 17.33
CA ASP A 78 -1.74 -12.04 16.68
C ASP A 78 -1.44 -12.14 15.18
N TRP A 79 -0.45 -12.97 14.82
CA TRP A 79 -0.12 -13.27 13.43
C TRP A 79 -1.28 -13.95 12.68
N GLU A 80 -1.97 -14.89 13.32
CA GLU A 80 -3.15 -15.56 12.77
C GLU A 80 -4.38 -14.64 12.68
N VAL A 81 -4.61 -13.84 13.73
CA VAL A 81 -5.68 -12.83 13.75
C VAL A 81 -5.49 -11.87 12.58
N GLU A 82 -4.28 -11.38 12.37
CA GLU A 82 -4.01 -10.45 11.29
C GLU A 82 -4.25 -11.06 9.90
N ARG A 83 -3.77 -12.30 9.66
CA ARG A 83 -4.05 -13.03 8.41
C ARG A 83 -5.55 -13.14 8.18
N THR A 84 -6.31 -13.41 9.23
CA THR A 84 -7.76 -13.57 9.20
C THR A 84 -8.46 -12.25 8.87
N ILE A 85 -8.05 -11.15 9.53
CA ILE A 85 -8.55 -9.80 9.24
C ILE A 85 -8.34 -9.47 7.77
N LEU A 86 -7.13 -9.68 7.23
CA LEU A 86 -6.84 -9.39 5.82
C LEU A 86 -7.68 -10.22 4.86
N LEU A 87 -7.83 -11.53 5.14
CA LEU A 87 -8.64 -12.42 4.33
C LEU A 87 -10.09 -11.95 4.25
N TYR A 88 -10.75 -11.79 5.40
CA TYR A 88 -12.17 -11.42 5.44
C TYR A 88 -12.42 -10.00 4.96
N SER A 89 -11.52 -9.07 5.26
CA SER A 89 -11.63 -7.69 4.75
C SER A 89 -11.53 -7.67 3.22
N ALA A 90 -10.64 -8.47 2.62
CA ALA A 90 -10.43 -8.46 1.17
C ALA A 90 -11.61 -9.12 0.44
N LEU A 91 -12.15 -10.20 1.01
CA LEU A 91 -13.38 -10.83 0.51
C LEU A 91 -14.60 -9.90 0.63
N GLY A 92 -14.74 -9.21 1.76
CA GLY A 92 -15.80 -8.21 1.96
C GLY A 92 -15.70 -7.05 0.98
N TRP A 93 -14.48 -6.54 0.77
CA TRP A 93 -14.21 -5.51 -0.23
C TRP A 93 -14.59 -5.97 -1.64
N GLN A 94 -14.18 -7.18 -2.03
CA GLN A 94 -14.53 -7.73 -3.34
C GLN A 94 -16.05 -7.85 -3.48
N TRP A 95 -16.73 -8.43 -2.50
CA TRP A 95 -18.19 -8.58 -2.51
C TRP A 95 -18.90 -7.23 -2.70
N HIS A 96 -18.44 -6.19 -2.01
CA HIS A 96 -19.06 -4.87 -2.07
C HIS A 96 -18.80 -4.16 -3.42
N TRP A 97 -17.56 -4.22 -3.94
CA TRP A 97 -17.14 -3.42 -5.10
C TRP A 97 -17.13 -4.16 -6.44
N GLN A 98 -17.32 -5.48 -6.47
CA GLN A 98 -17.24 -6.30 -7.71
C GLN A 98 -18.17 -5.83 -8.84
N ASN A 99 -19.28 -5.17 -8.51
CA ASN A 99 -20.29 -4.72 -9.47
C ASN A 99 -20.28 -3.20 -9.72
N ASP A 100 -19.30 -2.46 -9.19
CA ASP A 100 -19.33 -0.99 -9.22
C ASP A 100 -18.94 -0.37 -10.57
N GLY A 101 -18.70 -1.20 -11.60
CA GLY A 101 -18.39 -0.75 -12.95
C GLY A 101 -17.06 0.03 -13.07
N ILE A 102 -16.15 -0.16 -12.11
CA ILE A 102 -14.84 0.48 -12.10
C ILE A 102 -13.86 -0.33 -12.93
N GLU A 103 -13.30 0.31 -13.95
CA GLU A 103 -12.20 -0.25 -14.75
C GLU A 103 -10.87 0.27 -14.23
N THR A 104 -9.88 -0.61 -14.02
CA THR A 104 -8.51 -0.16 -13.73
C THR A 104 -7.75 0.06 -15.04
N VAL A 105 -7.40 1.31 -15.33
CA VAL A 105 -6.72 1.72 -16.58
C VAL A 105 -5.21 1.53 -16.48
N ALA A 106 -4.63 1.86 -15.33
CA ALA A 106 -3.20 1.71 -15.08
C ALA A 106 -2.95 1.58 -13.58
N ARG A 107 -1.83 0.93 -13.22
CA ARG A 107 -1.42 0.68 -11.84
C ARG A 107 -0.01 1.16 -11.59
N GLU A 108 0.26 1.49 -10.33
CA GLU A 108 1.62 1.62 -9.81
C GLU A 108 2.48 2.58 -10.65
N ILE A 109 1.86 3.69 -11.09
CA ILE A 109 2.42 4.61 -12.09
C ILE A 109 3.45 5.51 -11.40
N PRO A 110 4.74 5.43 -11.76
CA PRO A 110 5.73 6.35 -11.23
C PRO A 110 5.50 7.74 -11.83
N PHE A 111 5.63 8.78 -11.00
CA PHE A 111 5.62 10.16 -11.49
C PHE A 111 6.79 10.95 -10.93
N ARG A 112 7.21 11.94 -11.71
CA ARG A 112 8.13 12.99 -11.29
C ARG A 112 7.64 14.30 -11.86
N ARG A 113 7.51 15.31 -11.01
CA ARG A 113 7.07 16.64 -11.40
C ARG A 113 7.96 17.69 -10.76
N GLN A 114 8.52 18.57 -11.58
CA GLN A 114 9.19 19.76 -11.06
C GLN A 114 8.14 20.71 -10.48
N ILE A 115 8.38 21.21 -9.27
CA ILE A 115 7.50 22.18 -8.62
C ILE A 115 8.02 23.60 -8.88
N ASN A 116 9.33 23.80 -8.71
CA ASN A 116 10.03 25.05 -9.01
C ASN A 116 11.52 24.77 -9.26
N ASN A 117 12.36 25.80 -9.30
CA ASN A 117 13.80 25.68 -9.58
C ASN A 117 14.59 24.96 -8.47
N VAL A 118 13.99 24.75 -7.29
CA VAL A 118 14.65 24.13 -6.13
C VAL A 118 14.10 22.72 -5.89
N TYR A 119 12.79 22.52 -6.01
CA TYR A 119 12.09 21.31 -5.60
C TYR A 119 11.48 20.54 -6.77
N SER A 120 11.60 19.22 -6.69
CA SER A 120 10.83 18.27 -7.52
C SER A 120 10.14 17.25 -6.64
N ARG A 121 8.94 16.83 -7.01
CA ARG A 121 8.18 15.78 -6.34
C ARG A 121 8.26 14.49 -7.15
N ARG A 122 8.47 13.37 -6.46
CA ARG A 122 8.35 12.02 -7.01
C ARG A 122 7.41 11.19 -6.17
N GLY A 123 6.80 10.20 -6.79
CA GLY A 123 5.97 9.24 -6.09
C GLY A 123 5.47 8.18 -7.03
N LYS A 124 4.47 7.45 -6.54
CA LYS A 124 3.77 6.40 -7.24
C LYS A 124 2.28 6.64 -7.05
N ILE A 125 1.53 6.57 -8.14
CA ILE A 125 0.07 6.56 -8.10
C ILE A 125 -0.35 5.10 -8.05
N ASP A 126 -1.10 4.71 -7.02
CA ASP A 126 -1.55 3.31 -6.84
C ASP A 126 -2.32 2.83 -8.07
N ARG A 127 -3.33 3.58 -8.51
CA ARG A 127 -4.07 3.27 -9.74
C ARG A 127 -4.76 4.49 -10.37
N ILE A 128 -4.87 4.45 -11.69
CA ILE A 128 -5.82 5.26 -12.45
C ILE A 128 -7.00 4.35 -12.78
N ILE A 129 -8.20 4.81 -12.42
CA ILE A 129 -9.45 4.10 -12.67
C ILE A 129 -10.33 4.89 -13.63
N ARG A 130 -11.18 4.21 -14.38
CA ARG A 130 -12.26 4.80 -15.16
C ARG A 130 -13.59 4.42 -14.52
N ARG A 131 -14.42 5.43 -14.24
CA ARG A 131 -15.79 5.28 -13.74
C ARG A 131 -16.67 6.27 -14.48
N ASN A 132 -17.79 5.81 -15.04
CA ASN A 132 -18.72 6.65 -15.81
C ASN A 132 -18.03 7.49 -16.92
N GLY A 133 -17.05 6.89 -17.60
CA GLY A 133 -16.29 7.56 -18.68
C GLY A 133 -15.22 8.57 -18.20
N GLN A 134 -15.11 8.84 -16.91
CA GLN A 134 -14.12 9.78 -16.35
C GLN A 134 -12.92 9.03 -15.78
N LEU A 135 -11.71 9.59 -15.98
CA LEU A 135 -10.49 9.11 -15.33
C LEU A 135 -10.39 9.71 -13.92
N MET A 136 -10.16 8.84 -12.95
CA MET A 136 -10.00 9.20 -11.54
C MET A 136 -8.73 8.56 -10.97
N LEU A 137 -8.22 9.13 -9.89
CA LEU A 137 -7.22 8.46 -9.06
C LEU A 137 -7.95 7.49 -8.14
N GLY A 138 -7.55 6.22 -8.17
CA GLY A 138 -7.99 5.24 -7.21
C GLY A 138 -6.87 4.97 -6.20
N GLU A 139 -7.25 4.83 -4.94
CA GLU A 139 -6.33 4.41 -3.88
C GLU A 139 -6.92 3.19 -3.18
N TYR A 140 -6.05 2.36 -2.63
CA TYR A 140 -6.44 1.39 -1.62
C TYR A 140 -6.05 1.97 -0.27
N LYS A 141 -6.94 1.90 0.71
CA LYS A 141 -6.66 2.29 2.09
C LYS A 141 -7.18 1.19 2.99
N SER A 142 -6.38 0.83 3.99
CA SER A 142 -6.78 -0.04 5.09
C SER A 142 -7.37 0.77 6.27
N THR A 143 -7.34 2.09 6.18
CA THR A 143 -7.89 3.01 7.17
C THR A 143 -9.22 3.59 6.70
N SER A 144 -10.16 3.74 7.62
CA SER A 144 -11.38 4.56 7.44
C SER A 144 -11.04 6.04 7.25
#